data_AF-A0A0Q9LAD2-F1
#
_entry.id   AF-A0A0Q9LAD2-F1
#
_cell.length_a   1.000
_cell.length_b   1.000
_cell.length_c   1.000
_cell.angle_alpha   90.00
_cell.angle_beta   90.00
_cell.angle_gamma   90.00
#
_symmetry.space_group_name_H-M   'P 1'
#
loop_
_entity.id
_entity.type
_entity.pdbx_description
1 polymer ?
#
loop_
_entity_poly.entity_id
_entity_poly.type
_entity_poly.pdbx_seq_one_letter_code
_entity_poly.pdbx_strand_id
1 'polypeptide(L)'
;MELYAVDVAFHEAGLNYGDKVETVSRVLKKMIRTVLVVHGFFNLTEATIVFASPKIHNATLIILKPVLEELNQFFSKKGYHFNIKMYCNEDFRSHILDPVNSASTSIADTSELFMRSLQLNNMFSDNKGAVKKSSNAIIPSLPKIESRVLDRSVEMKVGLLVRTTSREYLSNNKVPSDEINRMTTYEYSKTAFDINYPFLKEINELEALDKQRLVNGRPRYWNEIFTIQGKKYFVCQEWFERNRSYFDQWICKMNHI
;
A
#
# COMPACT_ATOMS: atom_id res chain seq x y z
N MET A 1 -36.08 10.24 -5.75
CA MET A 1 -34.81 10.52 -6.46
C MET A 1 -33.71 10.12 -5.50
N GLU A 2 -32.86 9.15 -5.84
CA GLU A 2 -31.72 8.81 -4.98
C GLU A 2 -30.55 9.75 -5.28
N LEU A 3 -30.21 10.61 -4.32
CA LEU A 3 -29.02 11.46 -4.42
C LEU A 3 -27.85 10.78 -3.72
N TYR A 4 -26.73 10.68 -4.43
CA TYR A 4 -25.42 10.30 -3.89
C TYR A 4 -24.49 11.51 -3.91
N ALA A 5 -24.06 11.96 -2.73
CA ALA A 5 -23.14 13.08 -2.60
C ALA A 5 -21.77 12.55 -2.14
N VAL A 6 -20.76 12.66 -2.99
CA VAL A 6 -19.43 12.06 -2.77
C VAL A 6 -18.39 13.16 -2.55
N ASP A 7 -17.70 13.16 -1.39
CA ASP A 7 -16.52 13.99 -1.12
C ASP A 7 -15.28 13.07 -1.10
N VAL A 8 -14.35 13.30 -2.03
CA VAL A 8 -13.11 12.53 -2.13
C VAL A 8 -11.97 13.37 -1.56
N ALA A 9 -11.16 12.77 -0.68
CA ALA A 9 -9.94 13.38 -0.16
C ALA A 9 -8.73 12.50 -0.44
N PHE A 10 -7.71 13.06 -1.09
CA PHE A 10 -6.50 12.35 -1.48
C PHE A 10 -5.24 13.02 -0.95
N HIS A 11 -4.51 12.33 -0.07
CA HIS A 11 -3.14 12.65 0.32
C HIS A 11 -2.29 11.39 0.11
N GLU A 12 -1.17 11.50 -0.61
CA GLU A 12 -0.30 10.37 -1.00
C GLU A 12 0.23 9.55 0.20
N ALA A 13 0.61 10.23 1.28
CA ALA A 13 1.06 9.60 2.51
C ALA A 13 -0.09 9.06 3.40
N GLY A 14 -1.34 9.33 3.03
CA GLY A 14 -2.53 9.18 3.86
C GLY A 14 -2.99 10.51 4.44
N LEU A 15 -4.27 10.58 4.83
CA LEU A 15 -4.84 11.80 5.42
C LEU A 15 -4.05 12.21 6.67
N ASN A 16 -3.53 13.44 6.63
CA ASN A 16 -2.64 14.00 7.64
C ASN A 16 -2.82 15.52 7.64
N TYR A 17 -3.87 16.02 8.28
CA TYR A 17 -4.17 17.45 8.35
C TYR A 17 -3.51 18.14 9.56
N GLY A 18 -2.70 17.40 10.32
CA GLY A 18 -2.17 17.80 11.61
C GLY A 18 -2.08 16.58 12.50
N ASP A 19 -2.40 16.74 13.78
CA ASP A 19 -2.53 15.58 14.66
C ASP A 19 -3.76 14.71 14.30
N LYS A 20 -3.93 13.61 15.05
CA LYS A 20 -5.03 12.67 14.82
C LYS A 20 -6.40 13.33 15.04
N VAL A 21 -6.52 14.20 16.05
CA VAL A 21 -7.78 14.87 16.40
C VAL A 21 -8.15 15.86 15.31
N GLU A 22 -7.19 16.66 14.84
CA GLU A 22 -7.38 17.60 13.74
C GLU A 22 -7.77 16.85 12.46
N THR A 23 -7.10 15.73 12.16
CA THR A 23 -7.44 14.91 10.99
C THR A 23 -8.89 14.38 11.06
N VAL A 24 -9.30 13.85 12.22
CA VAL A 24 -10.69 13.40 12.45
C VAL A 24 -11.68 14.55 12.29
N SER A 25 -11.40 15.69 12.91
CA SER A 25 -12.22 16.91 12.85
C SER A 25 -12.41 17.40 11.42
N ARG A 26 -11.34 17.37 10.60
CA ARG A 26 -11.40 17.76 9.18
C ARG A 26 -12.28 16.83 8.36
N VAL A 27 -12.19 15.53 8.59
CA VAL A 27 -13.02 14.52 7.91
C VAL A 27 -14.48 14.69 8.29
N LEU A 28 -14.79 14.85 9.58
CA LEU A 28 -16.13 15.17 10.07
C LEU A 28 -16.70 16.44 9.42
N LYS A 29 -15.92 17.52 9.43
CA LYS A 29 -16.30 18.80 8.83
C LYS A 29 -16.65 18.64 7.35
N LYS A 30 -15.90 17.82 6.61
CA LYS A 30 -16.19 17.52 5.20
C LYS A 30 -17.52 16.79 5.04
N MET A 31 -17.78 15.73 5.82
CA MET A 31 -19.05 15.00 5.79
C MET A 31 -20.25 15.89 6.13
N ILE A 32 -20.15 16.67 7.20
CA ILE A 32 -21.21 17.62 7.62
C ILE A 32 -21.42 18.68 6.54
N ARG A 33 -20.34 19.23 5.97
CA ARG A 33 -20.43 20.20 4.88
C ARG A 33 -21.21 19.61 3.70
N THR A 34 -20.95 18.37 3.31
CA THR A 34 -21.69 17.70 2.23
C THR A 34 -23.18 17.55 2.57
N VAL A 35 -23.51 17.16 3.81
CA VAL A 35 -24.90 17.13 4.29
C VAL A 35 -25.57 18.51 4.18
N LEU A 36 -24.88 19.57 4.63
CA LEU A 36 -25.40 20.93 4.58
C LEU A 36 -25.57 21.44 3.14
N VAL A 37 -24.71 21.03 2.20
CA VAL A 37 -24.88 21.34 0.77
C VAL A 37 -26.10 20.61 0.21
N VAL A 38 -26.26 19.32 0.51
CA VAL A 38 -27.42 18.52 0.10
C VAL A 38 -28.71 19.18 0.59
N HIS A 39 -28.79 19.50 1.88
CA HIS A 39 -29.97 20.11 2.45
C HIS A 39 -30.17 21.56 1.98
N GLY A 40 -29.14 22.40 2.07
CA GLY A 40 -29.25 23.83 1.79
C GLY A 40 -29.44 24.17 0.32
N PHE A 41 -28.85 23.40 -0.60
CA PHE A 41 -28.94 23.67 -2.04
C PHE A 41 -30.05 22.88 -2.72
N PHE A 42 -30.21 21.59 -2.39
CA PHE A 42 -31.20 20.72 -3.03
C PHE A 42 -32.50 20.60 -2.21
N ASN A 43 -32.57 21.16 -1.02
CA ASN A 43 -33.72 21.06 -0.10
C ASN A 43 -34.12 19.61 0.21
N LEU A 44 -33.13 18.71 0.28
CA LEU A 44 -33.36 17.30 0.59
C LEU A 44 -33.07 17.01 2.06
N THR A 45 -33.87 16.12 2.64
CA THR A 45 -33.69 15.59 4.00
C THR A 45 -33.23 14.13 4.00
N GLU A 46 -33.11 13.53 2.82
CA GLU A 46 -32.63 12.18 2.59
C GLU A 46 -31.61 12.16 1.44
N ALA A 47 -30.51 11.43 1.64
CA ALA A 47 -29.47 11.20 0.64
C ALA A 47 -28.45 10.19 1.17
N THR A 48 -27.68 9.58 0.26
CA THR A 48 -26.45 8.87 0.64
C THR A 48 -25.27 9.82 0.54
N ILE A 49 -24.56 10.02 1.64
CA ILE A 49 -23.33 10.82 1.69
C ILE A 49 -22.16 9.85 1.79
N VAL A 50 -21.21 9.98 0.87
CA VAL A 50 -20.02 9.14 0.82
C VAL A 50 -18.79 10.01 1.02
N PHE A 51 -18.03 9.72 2.06
CA PHE A 51 -16.66 10.20 2.18
C PHE A 51 -15.69 9.12 1.70
N ALA A 52 -14.86 9.45 0.72
CA ALA A 52 -13.94 8.49 0.11
C ALA A 52 -12.49 8.96 0.24
N SER A 53 -11.59 8.06 0.64
CA SER A 53 -10.16 8.34 0.66
C SER A 53 -9.36 7.07 0.40
N PRO A 54 -8.39 7.08 -0.55
CA PRO A 54 -7.57 5.90 -0.82
C PRO A 54 -6.75 5.44 0.39
N LYS A 55 -6.39 6.37 1.29
CA LYS A 55 -5.42 6.09 2.34
C LYS A 55 -5.69 6.87 3.62
N ILE A 56 -5.98 6.13 4.69
CA ILE A 56 -6.11 6.63 6.06
C ILE A 56 -5.37 5.68 7.00
N HIS A 57 -4.59 6.23 7.92
CA HIS A 57 -3.93 5.44 8.95
C HIS A 57 -4.94 4.75 9.88
N ASN A 58 -4.69 3.48 10.22
CA ASN A 58 -5.58 2.67 11.08
C ASN A 58 -5.88 3.35 12.43
N ALA A 59 -4.91 4.04 13.03
CA ALA A 59 -5.12 4.78 14.27
C ALA A 59 -6.20 5.87 14.15
N THR A 60 -6.30 6.51 12.98
CA THR A 60 -7.34 7.51 12.68
C THR A 60 -8.69 6.83 12.39
N LEU A 61 -8.67 5.68 11.69
CA LEU A 61 -9.91 4.92 11.40
C LEU A 61 -10.59 4.39 12.67
N ILE A 62 -9.81 3.93 13.65
CA ILE A 62 -10.35 3.47 14.95
C ILE A 62 -11.17 4.58 15.62
N ILE A 63 -10.76 5.84 15.47
CA ILE A 63 -11.47 6.99 16.03
C ILE A 63 -12.64 7.41 15.13
N LEU A 64 -12.48 7.37 13.80
CA LEU A 64 -13.52 7.81 12.86
C LEU A 64 -14.76 6.90 12.85
N LYS A 65 -14.60 5.58 13.01
CA LYS A 65 -15.72 4.63 12.96
C LYS A 65 -16.83 4.93 13.98
N PRO A 66 -16.57 5.01 15.31
CA PRO A 66 -17.62 5.32 16.28
C PRO A 66 -18.21 6.71 16.06
N VAL A 67 -17.38 7.69 15.68
CA VAL A 67 -17.80 9.05 15.38
C VAL A 67 -18.77 9.11 14.18
N LEU A 68 -18.56 8.26 13.16
CA LEU A 68 -19.47 8.15 12.01
C LEU A 68 -20.84 7.60 12.41
N GLU A 69 -20.85 6.61 13.31
CA GLU A 69 -22.10 6.05 13.86
C GLU A 69 -22.87 7.11 14.65
N GLU A 70 -22.18 7.85 15.53
CA GLU A 70 -22.75 8.98 16.27
C GLU A 70 -23.31 10.05 15.34
N LEU A 71 -22.60 10.37 14.25
CA LEU A 71 -23.04 11.36 13.27
C LEU A 71 -24.34 10.94 12.56
N ASN A 72 -24.45 9.68 12.14
CA ASN A 72 -25.68 9.14 11.55
C ASN A 72 -26.84 9.20 12.56
N GLN A 73 -26.60 8.80 13.80
CA GLN A 73 -27.61 8.87 14.87
C GLN A 73 -28.04 10.31 15.16
N PHE A 74 -27.10 11.27 15.14
CA PHE A 74 -27.38 12.68 15.36
C PHE A 74 -28.38 13.21 14.33
N PHE A 75 -28.15 12.97 13.04
CA PHE A 75 -29.05 13.41 11.98
C PHE A 75 -30.40 12.69 12.01
N SER A 76 -30.40 11.38 12.28
CA SER A 76 -31.64 10.60 12.43
C SER A 76 -32.53 11.15 13.56
N LYS A 77 -31.96 11.46 14.72
CA LYS A 77 -32.68 12.08 15.86
C LYS A 77 -33.27 13.46 15.52
N LYS A 78 -32.72 14.14 14.52
CA LYS A 78 -33.18 15.45 14.05
C LYS A 78 -34.20 15.34 12.90
N GLY A 79 -34.62 14.13 12.53
CA GLY A 79 -35.60 13.90 11.46
C GLY A 79 -35.01 13.88 10.06
N TYR A 80 -33.69 13.74 9.92
CA TYR A 80 -33.02 13.59 8.63
C TYR A 80 -32.67 12.13 8.36
N HIS A 81 -32.92 11.68 7.13
CA HIS A 81 -32.69 10.31 6.68
C HIS A 81 -31.43 10.23 5.80
N PHE A 82 -30.33 10.77 6.33
CA PHE A 82 -29.03 10.68 5.67
C PHE A 82 -28.35 9.34 5.97
N ASN A 83 -27.78 8.74 4.93
CA ASN A 83 -26.94 7.54 5.03
C ASN A 83 -25.49 7.93 4.79
N ILE A 84 -24.77 8.26 5.86
CA ILE A 84 -23.37 8.71 5.79
C ILE A 84 -22.47 7.49 5.89
N LYS A 85 -21.67 7.26 4.84
CA LYS A 85 -20.76 6.12 4.68
C LYS A 85 -19.35 6.58 4.36
N MET A 86 -18.40 5.70 4.66
CA MET A 86 -16.99 5.89 4.30
C MET A 86 -16.47 4.72 3.47
N TYR A 87 -15.76 5.02 2.37
CA TYR A 87 -14.97 4.05 1.62
C TYR A 87 -13.49 4.43 1.75
N CYS A 88 -12.75 3.67 2.54
CA CYS A 88 -11.35 3.97 2.87
C CYS A 88 -10.45 2.76 2.74
N ASN A 89 -9.19 2.96 2.37
CA ASN A 89 -8.22 1.87 2.20
C ASN A 89 -8.75 0.77 1.26
N GLU A 90 -8.85 -0.48 1.71
CA GLU A 90 -9.35 -1.59 0.88
C GLU A 90 -10.80 -1.39 0.43
N ASP A 91 -11.62 -0.72 1.24
CA ASP A 91 -13.00 -0.42 0.85
C ASP A 91 -13.04 0.59 -0.30
N PHE A 92 -12.12 1.57 -0.31
CA PHE A 92 -11.96 2.47 -1.46
C PHE A 92 -11.54 1.70 -2.71
N ARG A 93 -10.59 0.78 -2.57
CA ARG A 93 -10.12 -0.03 -3.69
C ARG A 93 -11.24 -0.88 -4.29
N SER A 94 -11.86 -1.71 -3.46
CA SER A 94 -12.86 -2.69 -3.90
C SER A 94 -14.18 -2.07 -4.37
N HIS A 95 -14.62 -0.94 -3.78
CA HIS A 95 -15.92 -0.35 -4.09
C HIS A 95 -15.83 0.85 -5.05
N ILE A 96 -14.64 1.42 -5.27
CA ILE A 96 -14.45 2.60 -6.14
C ILE A 96 -13.42 2.30 -7.22
N LEU A 97 -12.17 2.00 -6.85
CA LEU A 97 -11.08 1.89 -7.83
C LEU A 97 -11.24 0.71 -8.79
N ASP A 98 -11.46 -0.50 -8.27
CA ASP A 98 -11.58 -1.72 -9.08
C ASP A 98 -12.80 -1.67 -10.03
N PRO A 99 -13.98 -1.18 -9.60
CA PRO A 99 -15.10 -0.93 -10.51
C PRO A 99 -14.80 0.09 -11.60
N VAL A 100 -14.16 1.22 -11.26
CA VAL A 100 -13.76 2.25 -12.25
C VAL A 100 -12.78 1.68 -13.27
N ASN A 101 -11.76 0.95 -12.81
CA ASN A 101 -10.79 0.30 -13.68
C ASN A 101 -11.46 -0.73 -14.60
N SER A 102 -12.40 -1.51 -14.08
CA SER A 102 -13.14 -2.50 -14.87
C SER A 102 -14.00 -1.82 -15.96
N ALA A 103 -14.66 -0.72 -15.62
CA ALA A 103 -15.45 0.07 -16.57
C ALA A 103 -14.58 0.75 -17.64
N SER A 104 -13.29 1.00 -17.38
CA SER A 104 -12.38 1.63 -18.36
C SER A 104 -12.15 0.82 -19.63
N THR A 105 -12.38 -0.49 -19.56
CA THR A 105 -12.25 -1.40 -20.71
C THR A 105 -13.46 -1.37 -21.64
N SER A 106 -14.63 -0.97 -21.15
CA SER A 106 -15.90 -0.95 -21.91
C SER A 106 -16.34 0.45 -22.35
N ILE A 107 -15.82 1.51 -21.73
CA ILE A 107 -16.13 2.89 -22.10
C ILE A 107 -15.18 3.31 -23.22
N ALA A 108 -15.60 3.03 -24.45
CA ALA A 108 -15.03 3.66 -25.63
C ALA A 108 -15.57 5.10 -25.71
N ASP A 109 -14.67 6.06 -25.45
CA ASP A 109 -14.67 7.36 -26.13
C ASP A 109 -15.46 8.55 -25.55
N THR A 110 -15.49 8.76 -24.22
CA THR A 110 -16.03 10.02 -23.67
C THR A 110 -15.16 10.64 -22.56
N SER A 111 -14.33 11.62 -22.99
CA SER A 111 -13.86 12.81 -22.25
C SER A 111 -13.09 12.71 -20.91
N GLU A 112 -13.08 11.59 -20.20
CA GLU A 112 -12.40 11.46 -18.89
C GLU A 112 -10.88 11.19 -19.08
N LEU A 113 -10.06 12.21 -18.78
CA LEU A 113 -8.59 12.15 -18.88
C LEU A 113 -7.98 10.98 -18.10
N PHE A 114 -8.59 10.62 -16.97
CA PHE A 114 -8.16 9.47 -16.16
C PHE A 114 -8.34 8.13 -16.90
N MET A 115 -9.47 7.95 -17.60
CA MET A 115 -9.72 6.71 -18.33
C MET A 115 -8.78 6.58 -19.52
N ARG A 116 -8.46 7.70 -20.18
CA ARG A 116 -7.45 7.74 -21.25
C ARG A 116 -6.04 7.43 -20.74
N SER A 117 -5.64 7.97 -19.58
CA SER A 117 -4.33 7.66 -19.01
C SER A 117 -4.24 6.20 -18.59
N LEU A 118 -5.31 5.62 -18.04
CA LEU A 118 -5.37 4.20 -17.70
C LEU A 118 -5.34 3.32 -18.96
N GLN A 119 -6.13 3.64 -19.99
CA GLN A 119 -6.10 2.93 -21.28
C GLN A 119 -4.70 3.01 -21.92
N LEU A 120 -4.08 4.19 -21.93
CA LEU A 120 -2.70 4.38 -22.41
C LEU A 120 -1.72 3.52 -21.62
N ASN A 121 -1.80 3.56 -20.28
CA ASN A 121 -0.96 2.74 -19.41
C ASN A 121 -1.15 1.25 -19.71
N ASN A 122 -2.39 0.81 -19.92
CA ASN A 122 -2.72 -0.59 -20.24
C ASN A 122 -2.17 -1.00 -21.62
N MET A 123 -2.21 -0.12 -22.64
CA MET A 123 -1.63 -0.38 -23.97
C MET A 123 -0.13 -0.71 -23.89
N PHE A 124 0.61 -0.07 -22.97
CA PHE A 124 2.02 -0.36 -22.76
C PHE A 124 2.28 -1.46 -21.73
N SER A 125 1.28 -1.77 -20.89
CA SER A 125 1.31 -2.91 -19.97
C SER A 125 1.20 -4.26 -20.71
N ASP A 126 0.51 -4.28 -21.87
CA ASP A 126 0.24 -5.47 -22.68
C ASP A 126 1.37 -5.93 -23.62
N ASN A 127 2.56 -5.32 -23.57
CA ASN A 127 3.77 -5.88 -24.20
C ASN A 127 4.37 -7.10 -23.46
N LYS A 128 3.53 -7.79 -22.66
CA LYS A 128 3.72 -9.18 -22.23
C LYS A 128 2.48 -10.01 -22.58
N GLY A 129 2.28 -10.26 -23.88
CA GLY A 129 1.55 -11.42 -24.40
C GLY A 129 0.03 -11.39 -24.28
N ALA A 130 -0.64 -10.67 -25.17
CA ALA A 130 -2.08 -10.82 -25.40
C ALA A 130 -2.41 -12.20 -25.99
N VAL A 131 -2.91 -13.12 -25.16
CA VAL A 131 -3.68 -14.28 -25.64
C VAL A 131 -5.15 -13.87 -25.69
N LYS A 132 -5.67 -13.77 -26.92
CA LYS A 132 -7.09 -13.61 -27.22
C LYS A 132 -7.90 -14.68 -26.50
N LYS A 133 -8.92 -14.29 -25.73
CA LYS A 133 -9.92 -15.22 -25.17
C LYS A 133 -10.80 -15.77 -26.30
N SER A 134 -10.54 -16.99 -26.72
CA SER A 134 -11.53 -17.86 -27.35
C SER A 134 -11.88 -19.02 -26.40
N SER A 135 -13.16 -19.35 -26.38
CA SER A 135 -13.87 -20.31 -25.53
C SER A 135 -13.35 -21.76 -25.55
N ASN A 136 -13.55 -22.44 -24.42
CA ASN A 136 -13.65 -23.90 -24.18
C ASN A 136 -12.38 -24.77 -24.28
N ALA A 137 -11.87 -25.25 -23.12
CA ALA A 137 -11.57 -26.67 -22.81
C ALA A 137 -10.79 -26.83 -21.47
N ILE A 138 -10.76 -28.07 -20.97
CA ILE A 138 -10.51 -28.55 -19.61
C ILE A 138 -8.99 -28.71 -19.27
N ILE A 139 -8.58 -28.16 -18.09
CA ILE A 139 -7.50 -28.45 -17.09
C ILE A 139 -6.53 -29.64 -17.39
N PRO A 140 -5.16 -29.60 -17.18
CA PRO A 140 -4.47 -29.27 -15.91
C PRO A 140 -3.08 -28.57 -15.88
N SER A 141 -2.88 -27.81 -14.78
CA SER A 141 -1.66 -27.48 -13.99
C SER A 141 -0.33 -27.01 -14.64
N LEU A 142 0.16 -25.82 -14.25
CA LEU A 142 1.47 -25.56 -13.60
C LEU A 142 1.55 -24.06 -13.19
N PRO A 143 2.31 -23.69 -12.14
CA PRO A 143 2.06 -22.49 -11.36
C PRO A 143 2.70 -21.24 -11.97
N LYS A 144 1.85 -20.24 -12.25
CA LYS A 144 2.23 -18.90 -12.74
C LYS A 144 2.60 -18.01 -11.56
N ILE A 145 3.79 -18.22 -10.99
CA ILE A 145 4.35 -17.42 -9.89
C ILE A 145 5.47 -16.56 -10.49
N GLU A 146 5.16 -15.38 -11.03
CA GLU A 146 6.21 -14.37 -11.29
C GLU A 146 5.71 -12.95 -11.60
N SER A 147 4.42 -12.72 -11.82
CA SER A 147 3.93 -11.38 -12.15
C SER A 147 3.28 -10.59 -11.00
N ARG A 148 3.12 -11.18 -9.81
CA ARG A 148 2.37 -10.56 -8.68
C ARG A 148 3.23 -9.75 -7.68
N VAL A 149 4.55 -9.78 -7.82
CA VAL A 149 5.47 -9.15 -6.85
C VAL A 149 5.82 -7.72 -7.27
N LEU A 150 5.99 -7.46 -8.57
CA LEU A 150 6.45 -6.16 -9.07
C LEU A 150 5.40 -5.05 -8.94
N ASP A 151 4.11 -5.37 -9.09
CA ASP A 151 3.03 -4.38 -9.06
C ASP A 151 2.65 -3.93 -7.63
N ARG A 152 3.07 -4.69 -6.61
CA ARG A 152 2.90 -4.34 -5.19
C ARG A 152 4.02 -3.46 -4.64
N SER A 153 5.11 -3.29 -5.37
CA SER A 153 6.31 -2.61 -4.85
C SER A 153 6.11 -1.10 -4.75
N VAL A 154 5.34 -0.49 -5.65
CA VAL A 154 5.23 0.98 -5.76
C VAL A 154 4.42 1.61 -4.60
N GLU A 155 3.43 0.90 -4.03
CA GLU A 155 2.59 1.43 -2.94
C GLU A 155 3.12 1.12 -1.52
N MET A 156 3.97 0.10 -1.38
CA MET A 156 4.46 -0.39 -0.09
C MET A 156 5.66 0.44 0.39
N LYS A 157 5.63 1.03 1.59
CA LYS A 157 6.79 1.76 2.18
C LYS A 157 8.08 0.93 2.03
N VAL A 158 9.18 1.55 1.63
CA VAL A 158 10.44 0.86 1.30
C VAL A 158 10.91 -0.11 2.40
N GLY A 159 10.82 0.28 3.68
CA GLY A 159 11.20 -0.62 4.78
C GLY A 159 10.30 -1.85 4.89
N LEU A 160 9.00 -1.72 4.59
CA LEU A 160 8.08 -2.87 4.54
C LEU A 160 8.36 -3.73 3.31
N LEU A 161 8.63 -3.11 2.14
CA LEU A 161 9.03 -3.81 0.92
C LEU A 161 10.28 -4.65 1.13
N VAL A 162 11.32 -4.06 1.73
CA VAL A 162 12.55 -4.79 2.05
C VAL A 162 12.25 -5.92 3.00
N ARG A 163 11.48 -5.68 4.07
CA ARG A 163 11.18 -6.72 5.06
C ARG A 163 10.40 -7.90 4.47
N THR A 164 9.38 -7.64 3.65
CA THR A 164 8.59 -8.69 3.01
C THR A 164 9.41 -9.45 1.97
N THR A 165 10.17 -8.73 1.15
CA THR A 165 11.05 -9.32 0.13
C THR A 165 12.16 -10.16 0.77
N SER A 166 12.79 -9.67 1.85
CA SER A 166 13.80 -10.41 2.60
C SER A 166 13.25 -11.74 3.13
N ARG A 167 12.01 -11.79 3.61
CA ARG A 167 11.40 -13.09 4.00
C ARG A 167 11.28 -14.04 2.82
N GLU A 168 10.84 -13.55 1.67
CA GLU A 168 10.65 -14.38 0.50
C GLU A 168 11.98 -14.90 -0.07
N TYR A 169 12.99 -14.04 -0.19
CA TYR A 169 14.26 -14.38 -0.84
C TYR A 169 15.21 -15.13 0.07
N LEU A 170 15.35 -14.67 1.32
CA LEU A 170 16.33 -15.24 2.25
C LEU A 170 15.85 -16.57 2.82
N SER A 171 14.56 -16.71 3.14
CA SER A 171 14.02 -17.96 3.73
C SER A 171 13.93 -19.10 2.72
N ASN A 172 13.82 -18.78 1.42
CA ASN A 172 13.75 -19.78 0.35
C ASN A 172 15.13 -20.09 -0.27
N ASN A 173 16.24 -19.61 0.33
CA ASN A 173 17.60 -19.73 -0.24
C ASN A 173 17.70 -19.30 -1.71
N LYS A 174 16.89 -18.32 -2.14
CA LYS A 174 16.90 -17.82 -3.52
C LYS A 174 18.09 -16.88 -3.82
N VAL A 175 18.90 -16.59 -2.81
CA VAL A 175 20.05 -15.70 -2.92
C VAL A 175 21.34 -16.54 -2.89
N PRO A 176 22.22 -16.45 -3.91
CA PRO A 176 23.49 -17.18 -3.95
C PRO A 176 24.39 -16.86 -2.75
N SER A 177 25.21 -17.81 -2.30
CA SER A 177 26.11 -17.64 -1.15
C SER A 177 27.05 -16.44 -1.28
N ASP A 178 27.59 -16.22 -2.48
CA ASP A 178 28.48 -15.08 -2.74
C ASP A 178 27.77 -13.74 -2.58
N GLU A 179 26.49 -13.68 -2.93
CA GLU A 179 25.66 -12.49 -2.76
C GLU A 179 25.37 -12.25 -1.28
N ILE A 180 25.05 -13.30 -0.51
CA ILE A 180 24.91 -13.22 0.95
C ILE A 180 26.18 -12.67 1.60
N ASN A 181 27.35 -13.18 1.21
CA ASN A 181 28.63 -12.69 1.72
C ASN A 181 28.84 -11.21 1.41
N ARG A 182 28.58 -10.77 0.17
CA ARG A 182 28.65 -9.35 -0.20
C ARG A 182 27.70 -8.48 0.63
N MET A 183 26.47 -8.94 0.87
CA MET A 183 25.46 -8.23 1.67
C MET A 183 25.84 -8.04 3.15
N THR A 184 26.84 -8.77 3.66
CA THR A 184 27.40 -8.53 5.00
C THR A 184 28.43 -7.40 5.07
N THR A 185 28.82 -6.84 3.93
CA THR A 185 29.83 -5.78 3.86
C THR A 185 29.19 -4.39 3.75
N TYR A 186 29.83 -3.41 4.38
CA TYR A 186 29.40 -2.00 4.29
C TYR A 186 29.51 -1.46 2.87
N GLU A 187 30.66 -1.67 2.20
CA GLU A 187 30.93 -1.12 0.86
C GLU A 187 29.92 -1.59 -0.19
N TYR A 188 29.60 -2.87 -0.16
CA TYR A 188 28.56 -3.41 -1.04
C TYR A 188 27.20 -2.81 -0.71
N SER A 189 26.85 -2.73 0.57
CA SER A 189 25.54 -2.22 0.99
C SER A 189 25.35 -0.75 0.64
N LYS A 190 26.42 0.04 0.73
CA LYS A 190 26.42 1.45 0.32
C LYS A 190 26.26 1.60 -1.19
N THR A 191 26.94 0.77 -1.97
CA THR A 191 26.89 0.84 -3.44
C THR A 191 25.59 0.27 -4.01
N ALA A 192 25.11 -0.85 -3.47
CA ALA A 192 23.97 -1.60 -4.01
C ALA A 192 22.61 -1.10 -3.50
N PHE A 193 22.55 -0.52 -2.29
CA PHE A 193 21.28 -0.12 -1.64
C PHE A 193 21.26 1.34 -1.16
N ASP A 194 22.39 2.05 -1.20
CA ASP A 194 22.58 3.38 -0.60
C ASP A 194 22.25 3.46 0.91
N ILE A 195 22.54 2.38 1.65
CA ILE A 195 22.39 2.35 3.11
C ILE A 195 23.75 2.45 3.80
N ASN A 196 23.77 2.97 5.03
CA ASN A 196 25.01 3.27 5.77
C ASN A 196 25.48 2.14 6.69
N TYR A 197 24.88 0.96 6.58
CA TYR A 197 25.18 -0.23 7.38
C TYR A 197 25.10 -1.47 6.49
N PRO A 198 25.83 -2.55 6.81
CA PRO A 198 25.63 -3.84 6.15
C PRO A 198 24.15 -4.23 6.08
N PHE A 199 23.69 -4.68 4.91
CA PHE A 199 22.31 -5.16 4.74
C PHE A 199 22.06 -6.35 5.66
N LEU A 200 22.98 -7.30 5.68
CA LEU A 200 22.98 -8.45 6.58
C LEU A 200 24.04 -8.26 7.67
N LYS A 201 23.71 -8.70 8.88
CA LYS A 201 24.68 -8.86 9.96
C LYS A 201 24.62 -10.28 10.48
N GLU A 202 25.72 -11.03 10.34
CA GLU A 202 25.84 -12.38 10.89
C GLU A 202 25.74 -12.32 12.42
N ILE A 203 24.98 -13.25 12.99
CA ILE A 203 24.76 -13.35 14.42
C ILE A 203 25.85 -14.23 15.02
N ASN A 204 26.55 -13.70 16.02
CA ASN A 204 27.41 -14.49 16.87
C ASN A 204 26.57 -15.14 17.97
N GLU A 205 26.38 -16.46 17.93
CA GLU A 205 25.55 -17.18 18.92
C GLU A 205 26.14 -17.16 20.34
N LEU A 206 27.42 -16.79 20.49
CA LEU A 206 28.08 -16.68 21.79
C LEU A 206 27.77 -15.36 22.52
N GLU A 207 27.11 -14.40 21.85
CA GLU A 207 26.82 -13.08 22.37
C GLU A 207 25.31 -12.81 22.51
N ALA A 208 24.93 -11.91 23.43
CA ALA A 208 23.54 -11.52 23.62
C ALA A 208 22.95 -10.84 22.38
N LEU A 209 21.86 -11.39 21.83
CA LEU A 209 21.22 -10.94 20.60
C LEU A 209 20.83 -9.45 20.61
N ASP A 210 20.30 -8.96 21.74
CA ASP A 210 19.84 -7.57 21.85
C ASP A 210 20.97 -6.56 21.70
N LYS A 211 22.18 -6.90 22.15
CA LYS A 211 23.36 -6.03 22.01
C LYS A 211 23.86 -6.00 20.58
N GLN A 212 23.81 -7.13 19.88
CA GLN A 212 24.32 -7.26 18.52
C GLN A 212 23.52 -6.44 17.50
N ARG A 213 22.26 -6.12 17.78
CA ARG A 213 21.41 -5.28 16.91
C ARG A 213 21.69 -3.79 17.02
N LEU A 214 22.43 -3.37 18.05
CA LEU A 214 22.74 -1.98 18.31
C LEU A 214 24.05 -1.58 17.64
N VAL A 215 24.07 -0.37 17.08
CA VAL A 215 25.30 0.32 16.66
C VAL A 215 25.29 1.67 17.36
N ASN A 216 26.32 1.96 18.16
CA ASN A 216 26.40 3.16 19.02
C ASN A 216 25.16 3.33 19.91
N GLY A 217 24.68 2.22 20.49
CA GLY A 217 23.51 2.20 21.39
C GLY A 217 22.15 2.36 20.72
N ARG A 218 22.09 2.50 19.38
CA ARG A 218 20.83 2.61 18.62
C ARG A 218 20.56 1.34 17.83
N PRO A 219 19.31 0.83 17.79
CA PRO A 219 19.00 -0.32 16.97
C PRO A 219 19.15 0.04 15.49
N ARG A 220 20.00 -0.71 14.78
CA ARG A 220 20.19 -0.58 13.32
C ARG A 220 19.68 -1.78 12.54
N TYR A 221 19.28 -2.83 13.25
CA TYR A 221 18.78 -4.07 12.68
C TYR A 221 17.45 -4.48 13.30
N TRP A 222 16.57 -5.09 12.50
CA TRP A 222 15.31 -5.65 13.00
C TRP A 222 15.56 -6.77 14.02
N ASN A 223 14.55 -7.09 14.82
CA ASN A 223 14.59 -8.18 15.80
C ASN A 223 14.37 -9.56 15.19
N GLU A 224 13.86 -9.58 13.96
CA GLU A 224 13.62 -10.79 13.20
C GLU A 224 14.94 -11.41 12.75
N ILE A 225 15.06 -12.72 12.97
CA ILE A 225 16.26 -13.52 12.65
C ILE A 225 15.98 -14.32 11.39
N PHE A 226 16.90 -14.27 10.45
CA PHE A 226 16.84 -15.01 9.19
C PHE A 226 17.90 -16.11 9.21
N THR A 227 17.48 -17.35 8.98
CA THR A 227 18.41 -18.49 8.85
C THR A 227 18.67 -18.74 7.37
N ILE A 228 19.91 -18.55 6.95
CA ILE A 228 20.35 -18.65 5.55
C ILE A 228 21.54 -19.60 5.54
N GLN A 229 21.42 -20.71 4.80
CA GLN A 229 22.51 -21.70 4.66
C GLN A 229 23.11 -22.16 6.01
N GLY A 230 22.28 -22.32 7.03
CA GLY A 230 22.70 -22.77 8.37
C GLY A 230 23.29 -21.68 9.28
N LYS A 231 23.46 -20.45 8.78
CA LYS A 231 23.89 -19.29 9.57
C LYS A 231 22.71 -18.37 9.87
N LYS A 232 22.79 -17.63 10.98
CA LYS A 232 21.75 -16.68 11.40
C LYS A 232 22.17 -15.25 11.12
N TYR A 233 21.24 -14.44 10.64
CA TYR A 233 21.48 -13.06 10.26
C TYR A 233 20.38 -12.13 10.77
N PHE A 234 20.75 -10.89 11.07
CA PHE A 234 19.84 -9.76 11.14
C PHE A 234 19.83 -8.98 9.82
N VAL A 235 18.72 -8.28 9.56
CA VAL A 235 18.56 -7.37 8.42
C VAL A 235 18.54 -5.92 8.89
N CYS A 236 19.24 -5.04 8.17
CA CYS A 236 19.28 -3.61 8.45
C CYS A 236 17.87 -3.00 8.38
N GLN A 237 17.51 -2.16 9.35
CA GLN A 237 16.19 -1.53 9.41
C GLN A 237 16.15 -0.09 8.88
N GLU A 238 17.30 0.50 8.57
CA GLU A 238 17.40 1.92 8.22
C GLU A 238 17.22 2.14 6.71
N TRP A 239 15.95 2.19 6.30
CA TRP A 239 15.54 2.41 4.91
C TRP A 239 14.77 3.71 4.78
N PHE A 240 15.16 4.53 3.81
CA PHE A 240 14.48 5.77 3.43
C PHE A 240 13.99 5.66 1.99
N GLU A 241 12.99 6.46 1.61
CA GLU A 241 12.35 6.33 0.29
C GLU A 241 13.34 6.49 -0.88
N ARG A 242 14.38 7.31 -0.70
CA ARG A 242 15.49 7.45 -1.67
C ARG A 242 16.21 6.13 -1.98
N ASN A 243 16.16 5.15 -1.08
CA ASN A 243 16.80 3.84 -1.24
C ASN A 243 15.97 2.87 -2.11
N ARG A 244 14.70 3.21 -2.42
CA ARG A 244 13.80 2.32 -3.14
C ARG A 244 14.36 1.91 -4.49
N SER A 245 14.77 2.87 -5.31
CA SER A 245 15.24 2.60 -6.68
C SER A 245 16.44 1.64 -6.68
N TYR A 246 17.32 1.75 -5.69
CA TYR A 246 18.45 0.84 -5.49
C TYR A 246 17.99 -0.57 -5.11
N PHE A 247 17.03 -0.68 -4.18
CA PHE A 247 16.48 -1.97 -3.78
C PHE A 247 15.72 -2.66 -4.92
N ASP A 248 14.92 -1.91 -5.69
CA ASP A 248 14.20 -2.42 -6.86
C ASP A 248 15.18 -2.93 -7.94
N GLN A 249 16.27 -2.20 -8.20
CA GLN A 249 17.33 -2.65 -9.10
C GLN A 249 17.98 -3.95 -8.62
N TRP A 250 18.20 -4.09 -7.31
CA TRP A 250 18.73 -5.32 -6.74
C TRP A 250 17.76 -6.50 -6.91
N ILE A 251 16.46 -6.30 -6.67
CA ILE A 251 15.42 -7.32 -6.93
C ILE A 251 15.44 -7.74 -8.40
N CYS A 252 15.49 -6.78 -9.33
CA CYS A 252 15.57 -7.09 -10.76
C CYS A 252 16.80 -7.94 -11.08
N LYS A 253 17.97 -7.62 -10.52
CA LYS A 253 19.18 -8.45 -10.69
C LYS A 253 18.98 -9.88 -10.17
N MET A 254 18.34 -10.06 -9.02
CA MET A 254 18.12 -11.39 -8.43
C MET A 254 17.10 -12.24 -9.19
N ASN A 255 16.14 -11.64 -9.89
CA ASN A 255 15.18 -12.38 -10.74
C ASN A 255 15.76 -12.81 -12.09
N HIS A 256 16.98 -12.39 -12.43
CA HIS A 256 17.66 -12.70 -13.69
C HIS A 256 18.88 -13.61 -13.50
N ILE A 257 19.05 -14.19 -12.30
CA ILE A 257 20.04 -15.22 -11.95
C ILE A 257 19.31 -16.56 -11.82
#